data_AF-A0A403N3A5-F1
#
_entry.id   AF-A0A403N3A5-F1
#
_cell.length_a   1.000
_cell.length_b   1.000
_cell.length_c   1.000
_cell.angle_alpha   90.00
_cell.angle_beta   90.00
_cell.angle_gamma   90.00
#
_symmetry.space_group_name_H-M   'P 1'
#
loop_
_entity.id
_entity.type
_entity.pdbx_description
1 polymer ?
#
loop_
_entity_poly.entity_id
_entity_poly.type
_entity_poly.pdbx_seq_one_letter_code
_entity_poly.pdbx_strand_id
1 'polypeptide(L)'
;MNTMTELVTLNCRRLAVAWGYPDDLQTHWSLEYCQGDGVCYSGRITPPEIPRLVDGMKARGRLDERGARILKRLAAANRLDITLRHSGRYTHSGCTDIITDDVPGYAQGLSEMFETALREDLDCLCYEAASEGESLLDARWPYPYCRDDNRGTLLFCRRTGYLTVQAEITSDDGAEDLFIDDGLAYECLILPALQQNLRFPQVKLSVTVTETGEELASLYCDLFFRSAEPLRRTFSGIRHELKTLFAEARRSLAERRQIYHDIRLAV
;
A
#
# COMPACT_ATOMS: atom_id res chain seq x y z
N MET A 1 6.04 -9.39 -7.50
CA MET A 1 5.41 -8.04 -7.55
C MET A 1 5.72 -7.40 -6.20
N ASN A 2 5.96 -6.09 -6.11
CA ASN A 2 6.40 -5.49 -4.84
C ASN A 2 5.21 -5.38 -3.87
N THR A 3 5.36 -5.83 -2.62
CA THR A 3 4.31 -5.83 -1.58
C THR A 3 3.70 -4.44 -1.37
N MET A 4 4.50 -3.39 -1.53
CA MET A 4 4.05 -1.99 -1.47
C MET A 4 3.12 -1.64 -2.62
N THR A 5 3.43 -2.15 -3.81
CA THR A 5 2.64 -1.91 -5.00
C THR A 5 1.22 -2.46 -4.82
N GLU A 6 1.10 -3.61 -4.16
CA GLU A 6 -0.17 -4.23 -3.83
C GLU A 6 -0.95 -3.43 -2.78
N LEU A 7 -0.29 -2.96 -1.71
CA LEU A 7 -0.95 -2.13 -0.66
C LEU A 7 -1.57 -0.84 -1.21
N VAL A 8 -0.82 -0.08 -2.02
CA VAL A 8 -1.34 1.17 -2.60
C VAL A 8 -2.48 0.86 -3.56
N THR A 9 -2.33 -0.16 -4.41
CA THR A 9 -3.35 -0.56 -5.38
C THR A 9 -4.64 -1.02 -4.68
N LEU A 10 -4.52 -1.80 -3.60
CA LEU A 10 -5.64 -2.24 -2.78
C LEU A 10 -6.35 -1.06 -2.11
N ASN A 11 -5.59 -0.08 -1.60
CA ASN A 11 -6.19 1.13 -1.03
C ASN A 11 -6.97 1.94 -2.06
N CYS A 12 -6.41 2.15 -3.25
CA CYS A 12 -7.07 2.87 -4.32
C CYS A 12 -8.38 2.17 -4.74
N ARG A 13 -8.35 0.84 -4.88
CA ARG A 13 -9.55 0.04 -5.15
C ARG A 13 -10.60 0.21 -4.04
N ARG A 14 -10.20 0.11 -2.78
CA ARG A 14 -11.08 0.31 -1.62
C ARG A 14 -11.75 1.69 -1.66
N LEU A 15 -10.98 2.74 -1.90
CA LEU A 15 -11.48 4.11 -1.98
C LEU A 15 -12.46 4.27 -3.16
N ALA A 16 -12.12 3.78 -4.35
CA ALA A 16 -13.01 3.81 -5.51
C ALA A 16 -14.37 3.17 -5.18
N VAL A 17 -14.36 1.98 -4.57
CA VAL A 17 -15.58 1.25 -4.16
C VAL A 17 -16.38 1.99 -3.09
N ALA A 18 -15.71 2.58 -2.11
CA ALA A 18 -16.34 3.41 -1.07
C ALA A 18 -16.99 4.67 -1.66
N TRP A 19 -16.39 5.22 -2.71
CA TRP A 19 -16.91 6.36 -3.45
C TRP A 19 -18.03 5.97 -4.43
N GLY A 20 -18.25 4.68 -4.67
CA GLY A 20 -19.32 4.16 -5.53
C GLY A 20 -18.88 3.89 -6.97
N TYR A 21 -17.59 4.00 -7.27
CA TYR A 21 -17.01 3.55 -8.53
C TYR A 21 -16.91 2.01 -8.58
N PRO A 22 -16.80 1.43 -9.79
CA PRO A 22 -16.55 -0.01 -9.97
C PRO A 22 -15.27 -0.48 -9.28
N ASP A 23 -15.26 -1.75 -8.85
CA ASP A 23 -14.12 -2.35 -8.17
C ASP A 23 -13.05 -2.90 -9.13
N ASP A 24 -13.33 -2.90 -10.43
CA ASP A 24 -12.45 -3.36 -11.51
C ASP A 24 -11.76 -2.21 -12.25
N LEU A 25 -11.92 -0.96 -11.79
CA LEU A 25 -11.15 0.17 -12.31
C LEU A 25 -9.65 -0.07 -12.10
N GLN A 26 -8.89 0.04 -13.19
CA GLN A 26 -7.45 -0.01 -13.13
C GLN A 26 -6.93 1.27 -12.47
N THR A 27 -6.08 1.10 -11.47
CA THR A 27 -5.40 2.19 -10.78
C THR A 27 -4.01 2.37 -11.36
N HIS A 28 -3.63 3.61 -11.64
CA HIS A 28 -2.26 4.02 -11.93
C HIS A 28 -1.81 5.00 -10.86
N TRP A 29 -0.60 4.84 -10.36
CA TRP A 29 -0.08 5.70 -9.31
C TRP A 29 1.44 5.81 -9.39
N SER A 30 1.94 6.95 -8.92
CA SER A 30 3.35 7.25 -8.66
C SER A 30 3.35 8.19 -7.48
N LEU A 31 4.13 7.91 -6.44
CA LEU A 31 4.07 8.65 -5.16
C LEU A 31 5.50 8.93 -4.67
N GLU A 32 6.35 9.38 -5.58
CA GLU A 32 7.77 9.70 -5.36
C GLU A 32 8.01 11.15 -4.91
N TYR A 33 6.96 11.86 -4.49
CA TYR A 33 6.98 13.27 -4.08
C TYR A 33 7.48 14.26 -5.16
N CYS A 34 7.11 14.06 -6.42
CA CYS A 34 7.41 14.92 -7.58
C CYS A 34 6.14 15.48 -8.25
N GLN A 35 6.29 16.47 -9.14
CA GLN A 35 5.13 17.15 -9.79
C GLN A 35 4.28 16.24 -10.70
N GLY A 36 4.78 15.07 -11.09
CA GLY A 36 4.07 14.11 -11.93
C GLY A 36 3.30 13.03 -11.16
N ASP A 37 3.37 13.09 -9.83
CA ASP A 37 2.86 12.05 -8.94
C ASP A 37 1.41 12.23 -8.57
N GLY A 38 0.77 11.12 -8.23
CA GLY A 38 -0.57 11.05 -7.72
C GLY A 38 -1.18 9.68 -7.95
N VAL A 39 -2.50 9.67 -8.01
CA VAL A 39 -3.29 8.51 -8.42
C VAL A 39 -4.22 8.94 -9.56
N CYS A 40 -4.43 8.05 -10.52
CA CYS A 40 -5.49 8.17 -11.50
C CYS A 40 -6.11 6.81 -11.82
N TYR A 41 -7.34 6.83 -12.33
CA TYR A 41 -8.12 5.63 -12.62
C TYR A 41 -8.42 5.54 -14.12
N SER A 42 -8.46 4.32 -14.64
CA SER A 42 -8.92 4.02 -15.99
C SER A 42 -9.78 2.77 -16.03
N GLY A 43 -10.72 2.71 -16.97
CA GLY A 43 -11.65 1.60 -17.09
C GLY A 43 -12.97 2.06 -17.69
N ARG A 44 -13.98 1.22 -17.59
CA ARG A 44 -15.33 1.53 -18.04
C ARG A 44 -16.28 1.48 -16.86
N ILE A 45 -17.25 2.40 -16.84
CA ILE A 45 -18.35 2.40 -15.89
C ILE A 45 -19.61 2.16 -16.70
N THR A 46 -20.12 0.95 -16.57
CA THR A 46 -21.23 0.44 -17.37
C THR A 46 -22.58 0.89 -16.80
N PRO A 47 -23.66 0.89 -17.59
CA PRO A 47 -24.97 1.33 -17.12
C PRO A 47 -25.45 0.70 -15.79
N PRO A 48 -25.21 -0.60 -15.50
CA PRO A 48 -25.55 -1.19 -14.20
C PRO A 48 -24.84 -0.58 -12.98
N GLU A 49 -23.65 0.01 -13.17
CA GLU A 49 -22.81 0.55 -12.08
C GLU A 49 -23.10 2.03 -11.80
N ILE A 50 -23.59 2.76 -12.80
CA ILE A 50 -23.89 4.19 -12.72
C ILE A 50 -24.82 4.56 -11.55
N PRO A 51 -25.89 3.81 -11.22
CA PRO A 51 -26.73 4.15 -10.07
C PRO A 51 -25.95 4.27 -8.76
N ARG A 52 -24.96 3.39 -8.53
CA ARG A 52 -24.12 3.40 -7.33
C ARG A 52 -23.18 4.61 -7.32
N LEU A 53 -22.54 4.91 -8.44
CA LEU A 53 -21.72 6.11 -8.61
C LEU A 53 -22.52 7.38 -8.35
N VAL A 54 -23.72 7.49 -8.95
CA VAL A 54 -24.62 8.64 -8.78
C VAL A 54 -25.04 8.82 -7.32
N ASP A 55 -25.33 7.74 -6.60
CA ASP A 55 -25.66 7.82 -5.17
C ASP A 55 -24.46 8.27 -4.33
N GLY A 56 -23.25 7.79 -4.64
CA GLY A 56 -22.01 8.27 -4.03
C GLY A 56 -21.79 9.77 -4.26
N MET A 57 -21.84 10.20 -5.52
CA MET A 57 -21.68 11.61 -5.91
C MET A 57 -22.72 12.50 -5.23
N LYS A 58 -23.98 12.04 -5.13
CA LYS A 58 -25.05 12.74 -4.41
C LYS A 58 -24.74 12.85 -2.92
N ALA A 59 -24.27 11.78 -2.27
CA ALA A 59 -23.92 11.79 -0.86
C ALA A 59 -22.77 12.78 -0.55
N ARG A 60 -21.87 13.00 -1.52
CA ARG A 60 -20.80 14.00 -1.46
C ARG A 60 -21.21 15.41 -1.93
N GLY A 61 -22.49 15.60 -2.28
CA GLY A 61 -23.01 16.91 -2.69
C GLY A 61 -22.62 17.35 -4.11
N ARG A 62 -22.12 16.44 -4.96
CA ARG A 62 -21.76 16.72 -6.36
C ARG A 62 -22.95 16.76 -7.30
N LEU A 63 -24.06 16.13 -6.91
CA LEU A 63 -25.28 16.05 -7.70
C LEU A 63 -26.50 16.43 -6.86
N ASP A 64 -27.42 17.16 -7.47
CA ASP A 64 -28.75 17.40 -6.91
C ASP A 64 -29.71 16.23 -7.20
N GLU A 65 -30.88 16.23 -6.54
CA GLU A 65 -31.89 15.18 -6.71
C GLU A 65 -32.39 15.06 -8.16
N ARG A 66 -32.42 16.18 -8.89
CA ARG A 66 -32.88 16.19 -10.28
C ARG A 66 -31.86 15.54 -11.20
N GLY A 67 -30.60 15.95 -11.13
CA GLY A 67 -29.48 15.39 -11.90
C GLY A 67 -29.32 13.90 -11.62
N ALA A 68 -29.32 13.51 -10.36
CA ALA A 68 -29.23 12.10 -9.96
C ALA A 68 -30.35 11.23 -10.58
N ARG A 69 -31.60 11.69 -10.53
CA ARG A 69 -32.74 10.97 -11.14
C ARG A 69 -32.63 10.86 -12.66
N ILE A 70 -32.14 11.89 -13.34
CA ILE A 70 -31.97 11.88 -14.79
C ILE A 70 -30.89 10.88 -15.20
N LEU A 71 -29.72 10.92 -14.55
CA LEU A 71 -28.60 10.02 -14.83
C LEU A 71 -28.98 8.56 -14.62
N LYS A 72 -29.67 8.25 -13.52
CA LYS A 72 -30.19 6.90 -13.25
C LYS A 72 -31.18 6.42 -14.33
N ARG A 73 -31.99 7.30 -14.90
CA ARG A 73 -32.91 6.96 -16.00
C ARG A 73 -32.16 6.70 -17.31
N LEU A 74 -31.11 7.47 -17.60
CA LEU A 74 -30.27 7.25 -18.78
C LEU A 74 -29.52 5.92 -18.68
N ALA A 75 -28.97 5.62 -17.51
CA ALA A 75 -28.35 4.33 -17.21
C ALA A 75 -29.35 3.17 -17.38
N ALA A 76 -30.57 3.27 -16.81
CA ALA A 76 -31.60 2.24 -16.95
C ALA A 76 -32.05 2.00 -18.39
N ALA A 77 -31.88 2.99 -19.27
CA ALA A 77 -32.17 2.89 -20.70
C ALA A 77 -30.96 2.44 -21.54
N ASN A 78 -29.81 2.13 -20.92
CA ASN A 78 -28.52 1.85 -21.58
C ASN A 78 -28.10 2.98 -22.55
N ARG A 79 -28.30 4.24 -22.14
CA ARG A 79 -27.95 5.45 -22.92
C ARG A 79 -26.92 6.33 -22.23
N LEU A 80 -26.09 5.70 -21.41
CA LEU A 80 -24.98 6.35 -20.73
C LEU A 80 -23.97 5.26 -20.40
N ASP A 81 -22.80 5.37 -21.00
CA ASP A 81 -21.60 4.59 -20.70
C ASP A 81 -20.46 5.59 -20.50
N ILE A 82 -19.56 5.32 -19.55
CA ILE A 82 -18.48 6.22 -19.21
C ILE A 82 -17.17 5.48 -19.37
N THR A 83 -16.30 6.00 -20.21
CA THR A 83 -14.92 5.51 -20.34
C THR A 83 -13.97 6.48 -19.65
N LEU A 84 -13.22 5.96 -18.69
CA LEU A 84 -12.08 6.63 -18.05
C LEU A 84 -10.81 6.19 -18.78
N ARG A 85 -10.20 7.07 -19.56
CA ARG A 85 -8.99 6.75 -20.34
C ARG A 85 -7.76 7.42 -19.74
N HIS A 86 -6.75 6.64 -19.40
CA HIS A 86 -5.46 7.19 -18.97
C HIS A 86 -4.71 7.81 -20.16
N SER A 87 -4.23 9.04 -20.01
CA SER A 87 -3.49 9.78 -21.03
C SER A 87 -1.98 9.46 -21.06
N GLY A 88 -1.51 8.58 -20.16
CA GLY A 88 -0.26 7.84 -20.29
C GLY A 88 1.02 8.51 -19.80
N ARG A 89 1.05 9.84 -19.62
CA ARG A 89 2.31 10.55 -19.29
C ARG A 89 2.61 10.65 -17.80
N TYR A 90 1.60 10.87 -16.98
CA TYR A 90 1.71 11.05 -15.53
C TYR A 90 0.57 10.29 -14.84
N THR A 91 0.59 10.24 -13.52
CA THR A 91 -0.34 9.41 -12.73
C THR A 91 -1.18 10.25 -11.78
N HIS A 92 -1.43 11.52 -12.09
CA HIS A 92 -2.28 12.40 -11.28
C HIS A 92 -3.71 12.54 -11.84
N SER A 93 -4.61 13.16 -11.09
CA SER A 93 -6.04 13.31 -11.41
C SER A 93 -6.32 13.83 -12.84
N GLY A 94 -5.55 14.84 -13.27
CA GLY A 94 -5.62 15.40 -14.63
C GLY A 94 -5.18 14.46 -15.77
N CYS A 95 -4.77 13.22 -15.49
CA CYS A 95 -4.36 12.24 -16.50
C CYS A 95 -5.45 11.25 -16.89
N THR A 96 -6.68 11.43 -16.41
CA THR A 96 -7.83 10.64 -16.87
C THR A 96 -8.70 11.48 -17.79
N ASP A 97 -8.88 11.08 -19.04
CA ASP A 97 -9.93 11.61 -19.89
C ASP A 97 -11.27 10.94 -19.51
N ILE A 98 -12.34 11.75 -19.41
CA ILE A 98 -13.70 11.27 -19.20
C ILE A 98 -14.41 11.35 -20.55
N ILE A 99 -14.88 10.20 -21.03
CA ILE A 99 -15.62 10.10 -22.28
C ILE A 99 -17.00 9.55 -21.93
N THR A 100 -18.06 10.29 -22.27
CA THR A 100 -19.43 9.80 -22.16
C THR A 100 -19.92 9.37 -23.54
N ASP A 101 -20.33 8.12 -23.66
CA ASP A 101 -20.85 7.56 -24.92
C ASP A 101 -22.39 7.51 -24.87
N ASP A 102 -23.00 7.57 -26.06
CA ASP A 102 -24.45 7.39 -26.29
C ASP A 102 -25.40 8.39 -25.58
N VAL A 103 -24.89 9.56 -25.17
CA VAL A 103 -25.70 10.62 -24.56
C VAL A 103 -26.61 11.29 -25.61
N PRO A 104 -27.94 11.31 -25.44
CA PRO A 104 -28.84 11.90 -26.42
C PRO A 104 -28.68 13.43 -26.50
N GLY A 105 -28.82 14.04 -27.69
CA GLY A 105 -28.62 15.49 -27.86
C GLY A 105 -29.52 16.39 -26.99
N TYR A 106 -30.73 15.95 -26.63
CA TYR A 106 -31.59 16.69 -25.68
C TYR A 106 -31.05 16.70 -24.23
N ALA A 107 -30.09 15.83 -23.93
CA ALA A 107 -29.41 15.70 -22.65
C ALA A 107 -27.98 16.27 -22.70
N GLN A 108 -27.57 16.95 -23.78
CA GLN A 108 -26.19 17.44 -23.94
C GLN A 108 -25.78 18.44 -22.85
N GLY A 109 -26.65 19.41 -22.49
CA GLY A 109 -26.38 20.31 -21.35
C GLY A 109 -26.40 19.60 -19.99
N LEU A 110 -27.06 18.45 -19.87
CA LEU A 110 -26.97 17.58 -18.69
C LEU A 110 -25.68 16.74 -18.71
N SER A 111 -25.17 16.39 -19.89
CA SER A 111 -23.89 15.72 -20.09
C SER A 111 -22.75 16.61 -19.63
N GLU A 112 -22.70 17.87 -20.07
CA GLU A 112 -21.63 18.80 -19.69
C GLU A 112 -21.60 19.05 -18.17
N MET A 113 -22.77 19.25 -17.55
CA MET A 113 -22.87 19.37 -16.08
C MET A 113 -22.45 18.08 -15.37
N PHE A 114 -22.83 16.92 -15.91
CA PHE A 114 -22.45 15.63 -15.33
C PHE A 114 -20.95 15.36 -15.46
N GLU A 115 -20.36 15.60 -16.62
CA GLU A 115 -18.92 15.47 -16.86
C GLU A 115 -18.12 16.41 -15.96
N THR A 116 -18.60 17.64 -15.75
CA THR A 116 -17.99 18.58 -14.79
C THR A 116 -18.06 18.05 -13.37
N ALA A 117 -19.24 17.61 -12.92
CA ALA A 117 -19.41 17.04 -11.59
C ALA A 117 -18.61 15.75 -11.38
N LEU A 118 -18.52 14.91 -12.42
CA LEU A 118 -17.75 13.66 -12.41
C LEU A 118 -16.26 13.93 -12.40
N ARG A 119 -15.80 14.96 -13.12
CA ARG A 119 -14.41 15.44 -13.05
C ARG A 119 -14.06 15.87 -11.65
N GLU A 120 -14.87 16.73 -11.03
CA GLU A 120 -14.63 17.19 -9.66
C GLU A 120 -14.65 16.05 -8.64
N ASP A 121 -15.58 15.09 -8.78
CA ASP A 121 -15.63 13.90 -7.90
C ASP A 121 -14.40 13.02 -8.08
N LEU A 122 -14.02 12.72 -9.32
CA LEU A 122 -12.86 11.90 -9.65
C LEU A 122 -11.56 12.56 -9.19
N ASP A 123 -11.42 13.87 -9.38
CA ASP A 123 -10.25 14.61 -8.92
C ASP A 123 -10.11 14.48 -7.40
N CYS A 124 -11.20 14.64 -6.64
CA CYS A 124 -11.17 14.46 -5.20
C CYS A 124 -10.82 13.03 -4.77
N LEU A 125 -11.36 12.01 -5.45
CA LEU A 125 -11.00 10.61 -5.21
C LEU A 125 -9.50 10.38 -5.45
N CYS A 126 -8.97 10.89 -6.55
CA CYS A 126 -7.55 10.80 -6.88
C CYS A 126 -6.66 11.50 -5.83
N TYR A 127 -7.06 12.67 -5.35
CA TYR A 127 -6.36 13.38 -4.28
C TYR A 127 -6.38 12.60 -2.96
N GLU A 128 -7.54 12.05 -2.56
CA GLU A 128 -7.67 11.25 -1.34
C GLU A 128 -6.84 9.97 -1.43
N ALA A 129 -6.90 9.29 -2.58
CA ALA A 129 -6.11 8.09 -2.84
C ALA A 129 -4.60 8.36 -2.81
N ALA A 130 -4.15 9.47 -3.39
CA ALA A 130 -2.75 9.89 -3.31
C ALA A 130 -2.34 10.19 -1.86
N SER A 131 -3.13 10.95 -1.12
CA SER A 131 -2.82 11.32 0.27
C SER A 131 -2.77 10.11 1.21
N GLU A 132 -3.72 9.18 1.09
CA GLU A 132 -3.68 7.93 1.85
C GLU A 132 -2.55 7.00 1.38
N GLY A 133 -2.24 6.98 0.07
CA GLY A 133 -1.11 6.25 -0.50
C GLY A 133 0.24 6.73 0.02
N GLU A 134 0.44 8.05 0.09
CA GLU A 134 1.61 8.68 0.73
C GLU A 134 1.69 8.31 2.21
N SER A 135 0.54 8.32 2.90
CA SER A 135 0.47 7.91 4.32
C SER A 135 0.85 6.44 4.52
N LEU A 136 0.46 5.55 3.60
CA LEU A 136 0.89 4.15 3.58
C LEU A 136 2.40 4.04 3.36
N LEU A 137 2.94 4.79 2.41
CA LEU A 137 4.38 4.81 2.12
C LEU A 137 5.16 5.28 3.33
N ASP A 138 4.75 6.38 3.95
CA ASP A 138 5.37 6.90 5.17
C ASP A 138 5.23 5.95 6.37
N ALA A 139 4.15 5.16 6.40
CA ALA A 139 3.95 4.17 7.45
C ALA A 139 4.83 2.93 7.29
N ARG A 140 5.02 2.48 6.04
CA ARG A 140 5.81 1.29 5.68
C ARG A 140 7.31 1.59 5.55
N TRP A 141 7.65 2.72 4.93
CA TRP A 141 9.00 3.27 4.78
C TRP A 141 9.06 4.66 5.40
N PRO A 142 9.17 4.76 6.74
CA PRO A 142 9.25 6.04 7.39
C PRO A 142 10.52 6.79 6.94
N TYR A 143 10.32 7.81 6.11
CA TYR A 143 11.33 8.62 5.41
C TYR A 143 12.54 9.09 6.28
N PRO A 144 12.40 9.39 7.58
CA PRO A 144 13.55 9.69 8.45
C PRO A 144 14.56 8.55 8.59
N TYR A 145 14.18 7.31 8.25
CA TYR A 145 14.98 6.10 8.40
C TYR A 145 15.34 5.43 7.06
N CYS A 146 15.04 6.02 5.90
CA CYS A 146 15.24 5.34 4.61
C CYS A 146 16.00 6.18 3.57
N ARG A 147 16.71 7.22 4.03
CA ARG A 147 17.26 8.28 3.19
C ARG A 147 18.56 7.94 2.44
N ASP A 148 19.22 6.84 2.82
CA ASP A 148 20.49 6.44 2.21
C ASP A 148 20.29 5.19 1.35
N ASP A 149 20.56 5.33 0.05
CA ASP A 149 20.35 4.38 -1.06
C ASP A 149 20.92 2.95 -0.88
N ASN A 150 21.53 2.59 0.24
CA ASN A 150 22.13 1.26 0.39
C ASN A 150 22.40 0.79 1.83
N ARG A 151 21.75 1.35 2.86
CA ARG A 151 21.89 0.81 4.23
C ARG A 151 20.54 0.79 4.93
N GLY A 152 19.99 -0.40 5.10
CA GLY A 152 18.86 -0.61 6.01
C GLY A 152 19.13 0.09 7.33
N THR A 153 18.17 0.89 7.80
CA THR A 153 18.41 1.66 9.02
C THR A 153 18.30 0.76 10.23
N LEU A 154 19.38 0.71 10.99
CA LEU A 154 19.47 -0.02 12.25
C LEU A 154 18.47 0.57 13.27
N LEU A 155 17.42 -0.18 13.56
CA LEU A 155 16.52 0.06 14.68
C LEU A 155 17.20 -0.27 16.01
N PHE A 156 18.05 -1.30 16.00
CA PHE A 156 18.78 -1.76 17.17
C PHE A 156 20.00 -2.59 16.75
N CYS A 157 21.07 -2.47 17.54
CA CYS A 157 22.21 -3.36 17.49
C CYS A 157 22.68 -3.64 18.92
N ARG A 158 22.88 -4.92 19.24
CA ARG A 158 23.55 -5.36 20.46
C ARG A 158 24.64 -6.34 20.13
N ARG A 159 25.85 -5.92 20.46
CA ARG A 159 27.06 -6.70 20.35
C ARG A 159 27.39 -7.36 21.69
N THR A 160 27.76 -8.64 21.63
CA THR A 160 28.39 -9.38 22.72
C THR A 160 29.85 -9.65 22.35
N GLY A 161 30.59 -10.44 23.14
CA GLY A 161 31.94 -10.84 22.76
C GLY A 161 32.01 -11.68 21.48
N TYR A 162 30.92 -12.40 21.14
CA TYR A 162 30.94 -13.40 20.06
C TYR A 162 29.83 -13.22 19.02
N LEU A 163 28.70 -12.63 19.43
CA LEU A 163 27.52 -12.48 18.60
C LEU A 163 27.06 -11.03 18.55
N THR A 164 26.65 -10.59 17.37
CA THR A 164 25.96 -9.33 17.14
C THR A 164 24.51 -9.66 16.77
N VAL A 165 23.57 -8.99 17.41
CA VAL A 165 22.14 -9.12 17.14
C VAL A 165 21.64 -7.76 16.70
N GLN A 166 21.01 -7.70 15.55
CA GLN A 166 20.56 -6.44 14.96
C GLN A 166 19.14 -6.54 14.40
N ALA A 167 18.50 -5.38 14.31
CA ALA A 167 17.21 -5.18 13.68
C ALA A 167 17.35 -3.98 12.73
N GLU A 168 17.02 -4.19 11.46
CA GLU A 168 17.18 -3.19 10.41
C GLU A 168 15.87 -3.05 9.64
N ILE A 169 15.41 -1.81 9.42
CA ILE A 169 14.34 -1.58 8.44
C ILE A 169 14.89 -1.95 7.07
N THR A 170 14.15 -2.77 6.35
CA THR A 170 14.54 -3.23 5.02
C THR A 170 13.53 -2.76 3.98
N SER A 171 14.04 -2.45 2.79
CA SER A 171 13.22 -2.27 1.58
C SER A 171 13.08 -3.56 0.77
N ASP A 172 13.76 -4.62 1.21
CA ASP A 172 13.85 -5.90 0.52
C ASP A 172 12.59 -6.74 0.78
N ASP A 173 11.78 -6.94 -0.27
CA ASP A 173 10.55 -7.75 -0.32
C ASP A 173 10.77 -9.25 -0.03
N GLY A 174 11.95 -9.65 0.45
CA GLY A 174 12.31 -11.06 0.70
C GLY A 174 11.65 -11.72 1.91
N ALA A 175 10.79 -11.01 2.66
CA ALA A 175 9.94 -11.67 3.64
C ALA A 175 8.87 -12.47 2.89
N GLU A 176 8.60 -13.71 3.32
CA GLU A 176 7.39 -14.41 2.90
C GLU A 176 6.20 -13.48 3.07
N ASP A 177 5.50 -13.23 1.96
CA ASP A 177 4.37 -12.31 1.83
C ASP A 177 3.54 -12.34 3.12
N LEU A 178 3.67 -11.31 3.96
CA LEU A 178 2.65 -11.10 4.96
C LEU A 178 1.36 -10.97 4.16
N PHE A 179 0.34 -11.76 4.53
CA PHE A 179 -1.00 -11.96 3.94
C PHE A 179 -1.76 -10.69 3.51
N ILE A 180 -1.12 -9.80 2.77
CA ILE A 180 -1.56 -8.47 2.36
C ILE A 180 -2.35 -8.57 1.05
N ASP A 181 -2.29 -9.73 0.38
CA ASP A 181 -3.22 -10.12 -0.67
C ASP A 181 -4.65 -10.38 -0.14
N ASP A 182 -4.86 -10.41 1.18
CA ASP A 182 -6.19 -10.50 1.78
C ASP A 182 -6.71 -9.08 2.11
N GLY A 183 -7.75 -8.64 1.38
CA GLY A 183 -8.47 -7.40 1.67
C GLY A 183 -8.90 -7.29 3.14
N LEU A 184 -9.14 -8.41 3.82
CA LEU A 184 -9.45 -8.44 5.24
C LEU A 184 -8.27 -8.00 6.12
N ALA A 185 -7.04 -8.38 5.78
CA ALA A 185 -5.86 -7.95 6.53
C ALA A 185 -5.66 -6.44 6.40
N TYR A 186 -5.89 -5.89 5.21
CA TYR A 186 -5.84 -4.45 4.99
C TYR A 186 -6.89 -3.72 5.84
N GLU A 187 -8.15 -4.18 5.81
CA GLU A 187 -9.24 -3.55 6.57
C GLU A 187 -9.12 -3.71 8.09
N CYS A 188 -8.67 -4.87 8.57
CA CYS A 188 -8.65 -5.17 10.00
C CYS A 188 -7.34 -4.76 10.71
N LEU A 189 -6.23 -4.63 9.98
CA LEU A 189 -4.92 -4.34 10.57
C LEU A 189 -4.32 -3.03 10.04
N ILE A 190 -4.21 -2.87 8.72
CA ILE A 190 -3.50 -1.74 8.11
C ILE A 190 -4.29 -0.44 8.28
N LEU A 191 -5.58 -0.42 7.95
CA LEU A 191 -6.42 0.79 8.10
C LEU A 191 -6.49 1.28 9.56
N PRO A 192 -6.79 0.42 10.56
CA PRO A 192 -6.76 0.85 11.96
C PRO A 192 -5.38 1.34 12.41
N ALA A 193 -4.30 0.77 11.87
CA ALA A 193 -2.95 1.20 12.17
C ALA A 193 -2.69 2.62 11.64
N LEU A 194 -3.07 2.90 10.39
CA LEU A 194 -2.96 4.24 9.80
C LEU A 194 -3.78 5.29 10.57
N GLN A 195 -5.03 4.97 10.91
CA GLN A 195 -5.91 5.85 11.69
C GLN A 195 -5.33 6.21 13.06
N GLN A 196 -4.52 5.31 13.63
CA GLN A 196 -3.82 5.51 14.90
C GLN A 196 -2.42 6.11 14.74
N ASN A 197 -2.06 6.52 13.52
CA ASN A 197 -0.74 7.03 13.15
C ASN A 197 0.40 6.06 13.54
N LEU A 198 0.15 4.76 13.35
CA LEU A 198 1.16 3.72 13.50
C LEU A 198 2.01 3.62 12.23
N ARG A 199 3.27 3.27 12.46
CA ARG A 199 4.23 2.80 11.46
C ARG A 199 4.24 1.28 11.50
N PHE A 200 4.45 0.66 10.35
CA PHE A 200 4.51 -0.79 10.18
C PHE A 200 5.64 -1.21 9.23
N PRO A 201 6.90 -0.78 9.46
CA PRO A 201 7.99 -1.17 8.58
C PRO A 201 8.26 -2.67 8.64
N GLN A 202 8.75 -3.18 7.51
CA GLN A 202 9.36 -4.49 7.44
C GLN A 202 10.76 -4.43 8.06
N VAL A 203 11.06 -5.38 8.92
CA VAL A 203 12.30 -5.41 9.68
C VAL A 203 12.99 -6.75 9.49
N LYS A 204 14.25 -6.69 9.07
CA LYS A 204 15.17 -7.83 9.11
C LYS A 204 15.80 -7.90 10.50
N LEU A 205 15.53 -8.98 11.21
CA LEU A 205 16.27 -9.37 12.40
C LEU A 205 17.41 -10.31 11.98
N SER A 206 18.62 -10.11 12.48
CA SER A 206 19.72 -11.03 12.21
C SER A 206 20.63 -11.25 13.40
N VAL A 207 21.25 -12.43 13.42
CA VAL A 207 22.31 -12.81 14.36
C VAL A 207 23.55 -13.11 13.55
N THR A 208 24.63 -12.37 13.78
CA THR A 208 25.91 -12.53 13.10
C THR A 208 27.03 -12.84 14.09
N VAL A 209 28.09 -13.49 13.62
CA VAL A 209 29.33 -13.65 14.38
C VAL A 209 30.05 -12.30 14.45
N THR A 210 30.38 -11.85 15.65
CA THR A 210 30.91 -10.50 15.89
C THR A 210 32.25 -10.22 15.21
N GLU A 211 33.12 -11.22 15.11
CA GLU A 211 34.47 -11.05 14.53
C GLU A 211 34.46 -11.15 13.00
N THR A 212 33.70 -12.10 12.45
CA THR A 212 33.71 -12.40 11.01
C THR A 212 32.60 -11.70 10.24
N GLY A 213 31.55 -11.22 10.92
CA GLY A 213 30.33 -10.69 10.30
C GLY A 213 29.44 -11.77 9.66
N GLU A 214 29.78 -13.05 9.82
CA GLU A 214 29.04 -14.16 9.22
C GLU A 214 27.62 -14.26 9.80
N GLU A 215 26.61 -14.34 8.93
CA GLU A 215 25.21 -14.51 9.34
C GLU A 215 24.94 -15.95 9.79
N LEU A 216 24.43 -16.09 11.02
CA LEU A 216 24.03 -17.37 11.61
C LEU A 216 22.53 -17.65 11.42
N ALA A 217 21.73 -16.59 11.43
CA ALA A 217 20.29 -16.65 11.14
C ALA A 217 19.78 -15.23 10.81
N SER A 218 18.74 -15.18 10.01
CA SER A 218 17.94 -13.97 9.77
C SER A 218 16.46 -14.32 9.68
N LEU A 219 15.62 -13.37 10.06
CA LEU A 219 14.16 -13.47 10.04
C LEU A 219 13.59 -12.11 9.67
N TYR A 220 12.58 -12.10 8.82
CA TYR A 220 11.85 -10.88 8.46
C TYR A 220 10.52 -10.84 9.22
N CYS A 221 10.14 -9.66 9.72
CA CYS A 221 8.87 -9.47 10.42
C CYS A 221 8.38 -8.02 10.29
N ASP A 222 7.08 -7.82 10.46
CA ASP A 222 6.48 -6.49 10.50
C ASP A 222 6.41 -5.96 11.93
N LEU A 223 6.86 -4.71 12.14
CA LEU A 223 6.81 -4.05 13.44
C LEU A 223 5.78 -2.93 13.47
N PHE A 224 4.78 -3.03 14.33
CA PHE A 224 3.81 -1.94 14.53
C PHE A 224 4.23 -1.04 15.69
N PHE A 225 4.43 0.25 15.43
CA PHE A 225 4.77 1.23 16.48
C PHE A 225 4.39 2.67 16.14
N ARG A 226 4.20 3.50 17.16
CA ARG A 226 4.08 4.96 16.97
C ARG A 226 5.47 5.57 16.82
N SER A 227 5.65 6.48 15.86
CA SER A 227 6.92 7.20 15.65
C SER A 227 7.45 7.91 16.90
N ALA A 228 6.56 8.31 17.82
CA ALA A 228 6.92 8.99 19.07
C ALA A 228 7.25 8.05 20.24
N GLU A 229 7.05 6.73 20.09
CA GLU A 229 7.28 5.77 21.16
C GLU A 229 8.72 5.22 21.15
N PRO A 230 9.32 4.98 22.34
CA PRO A 230 10.62 4.32 22.40
C PRO A 230 10.52 2.91 21.81
N LEU A 231 11.32 2.62 20.77
CA LEU A 231 11.37 1.32 20.08
C LEU A 231 11.50 0.13 21.05
N ARG A 232 12.14 0.31 22.20
CA ARG A 232 12.26 -0.72 23.24
C ARG A 232 10.91 -1.30 23.69
N ARG A 233 9.83 -0.51 23.68
CA ARG A 233 8.47 -1.00 23.99
C ARG A 233 7.93 -1.86 22.85
N THR A 234 8.17 -1.47 21.60
CA THR A 234 7.83 -2.23 20.40
C THR A 234 8.47 -3.63 20.38
N PHE A 235 9.76 -3.73 20.76
CA PHE A 235 10.48 -5.01 20.82
C PHE A 235 9.91 -6.01 21.86
N SER A 236 9.00 -5.58 22.74
CA SER A 236 8.29 -6.51 23.63
C SER A 236 7.25 -7.35 22.90
N GLY A 237 6.72 -6.87 21.77
CA GLY A 237 5.77 -7.57 20.91
C GLY A 237 6.39 -8.72 20.12
N ILE A 238 7.66 -8.58 19.69
CA ILE A 238 8.33 -9.57 18.84
C ILE A 238 9.14 -10.64 19.58
N ARG A 239 8.69 -11.03 20.77
CA ARG A 239 9.40 -12.04 21.58
C ARG A 239 9.41 -13.42 20.93
N HIS A 240 8.40 -13.74 20.13
CA HIS A 240 8.29 -15.03 19.48
C HIS A 240 9.32 -15.16 18.35
N GLU A 241 9.36 -14.15 17.49
CA GLU A 241 10.28 -13.93 16.38
C GLU A 241 11.73 -13.99 16.87
N LEU A 242 12.05 -13.28 17.96
CA LEU A 242 13.38 -13.35 18.57
C LEU A 242 13.73 -14.76 19.06
N LYS A 243 12.77 -15.49 19.66
CA LYS A 243 13.02 -16.88 20.10
C LYS A 243 13.30 -17.79 18.91
N THR A 244 12.55 -17.65 17.83
CA THR A 244 12.73 -18.40 16.58
C THR A 244 14.11 -18.11 15.98
N LEU A 245 14.45 -16.82 15.82
CA LEU A 245 15.76 -16.39 15.33
C LEU A 245 16.92 -16.98 16.14
N PHE A 246 16.85 -16.94 17.47
CA PHE A 246 17.89 -17.54 18.31
C PHE A 246 17.91 -19.07 18.27
N ALA A 247 16.77 -19.73 18.03
CA ALA A 247 16.74 -21.18 17.86
C ALA A 247 17.45 -21.59 16.57
N GLU A 248 17.23 -20.86 15.47
CA GLU A 248 17.91 -21.06 14.20
C GLU A 248 19.41 -20.78 14.29
N ALA A 249 19.80 -19.66 14.90
CA ALA A 249 21.21 -19.33 15.10
C ALA A 249 21.95 -20.42 15.90
N ARG A 250 21.30 -21.01 16.92
CA ARG A 250 21.86 -22.14 17.69
C ARG A 250 22.02 -23.39 16.83
N ARG A 251 21.06 -23.70 15.96
CA ARG A 251 21.14 -24.83 15.03
C ARG A 251 22.32 -24.65 14.07
N SER A 252 22.42 -23.47 13.47
CA SER A 252 23.48 -23.10 12.53
C SER A 252 24.88 -23.16 13.18
N LEU A 253 25.00 -22.78 14.47
CA LEU A 253 26.24 -22.95 15.24
C LEU A 253 26.57 -24.42 15.53
N ALA A 254 25.56 -25.23 15.84
CA ALA A 254 25.75 -26.65 16.13
C ALA A 254 26.25 -27.42 14.90
N GLU A 255 25.67 -27.14 13.73
CA GLU A 255 26.09 -27.71 12.45
C GLU A 255 27.54 -27.35 12.12
N ARG A 256 27.92 -26.08 12.26
CA ARG A 256 29.32 -25.65 12.05
C ARG A 256 30.28 -26.33 13.02
N ARG A 257 29.93 -26.45 14.29
CA ARG A 257 30.75 -27.17 15.29
C ARG A 257 30.96 -28.63 14.89
N GLN A 258 29.92 -29.28 14.35
CA GLN A 258 30.03 -30.64 13.85
C GLN A 258 31.00 -30.71 12.66
N ILE A 259 30.88 -29.81 11.69
CA ILE A 259 31.80 -29.73 10.53
C ILE A 259 33.25 -29.55 10.99
N TYR A 260 33.53 -28.63 11.91
CA TYR A 260 34.89 -28.43 12.43
C TYR A 260 35.42 -29.64 13.19
N HIS A 261 34.56 -30.32 13.95
CA HIS A 261 34.90 -31.55 14.64
C HIS A 261 35.26 -32.67 13.65
N ASP A 262 34.47 -32.84 12.59
CA ASP A 262 34.69 -33.86 11.57
C ASP A 262 35.96 -33.60 10.76
N ILE A 263 36.23 -32.34 10.40
CA ILE A 263 37.51 -31.93 9.78
C ILE A 263 38.69 -32.28 10.69
N ARG A 264 38.57 -32.01 11.99
CA ARG A 264 39.64 -32.30 12.96
C ARG A 264 39.90 -33.80 13.12
N LEU A 265 38.90 -34.65 12.94
CA LEU A 265 39.06 -36.10 12.99
C LEU A 265 39.62 -36.70 11.68
N ALA A 266 39.55 -35.95 10.57
CA ALA A 266 40.03 -36.39 9.26
C ALA A 266 41.50 -36.00 8.96
N VAL A 267 42.12 -35.19 9.82
CA VAL A 267 43.54 -34.76 9.77
C VAL A 267 44.34 -35.49 10.84
#